data_AF-A0A2C9W1N1-F1
#
_entry.id   AF-A0A2C9W1N1-F1
#
_cell.length_a   1.000
_cell.length_b   1.000
_cell.length_c   1.000
_cell.angle_alpha   90.00
_cell.angle_beta   90.00
_cell.angle_gamma   90.00
#
_symmetry.space_group_name_H-M   'P 1'
#
loop_
_entity.id
_entity.type
_entity.pdbx_description
1 polymer ?
#
loop_
_entity_poly.entity_id
_entity_poly.type
_entity_poly.pdbx_seq_one_letter_code
_entity_poly.pdbx_strand_id
1 'polypeptide(L)'
;MIAVSVKPLFFAIFTVSLLLAVMLLSPSTPGKLDIWSVGRVVEWRPCTWWLQGHLTALPIESNGYIRVDCYGGLNQMRRDLSFCDGVGIARLLNATLVLPKFEAAAYWNESSGFADVFDVDYFIQQVNGFVKVVKELPPEIVSKEPFQVDCRKRKGQLDYIESILPSLLEHHYISITPAMSQRRDRYPKYAKAALCQACYGALRLTRSLEKKASELLEAIPKPFLSLHLRFEPDMVAYSQCEYSGLSPASMEAIEAARGDRKQWTGELARIWRKRGKCPLTPNETALILEMVAAMRAYKGLHKTLFLSRRAFAELTFQGLKGKELMQALRTTREEALPDCFCEFKL
;
A
#
# COMPACT_ATOMS: atom_id res chain seq x y z
N MET A 1 55.27 63.87 26.60
CA MET A 1 53.98 63.14 26.47
C MET A 1 53.96 62.47 25.12
N ILE A 2 54.13 61.15 25.06
CA ILE A 2 54.18 60.40 23.80
C ILE A 2 52.76 59.92 23.50
N ALA A 3 52.17 60.45 22.42
CA ALA A 3 50.85 60.06 21.94
C ALA A 3 50.95 58.72 21.20
N VAL A 4 50.43 57.66 21.82
CA VAL A 4 50.33 56.34 21.18
C VAL A 4 49.08 56.33 20.29
N SER A 5 49.29 56.20 18.99
CA SER A 5 48.22 56.10 18.00
C SER A 5 47.45 54.79 18.17
N VAL A 6 46.17 54.89 18.56
CA VAL A 6 45.26 53.77 18.83
C VAL A 6 44.66 53.15 17.55
N LYS A 7 45.01 53.69 16.37
CA LYS A 7 44.47 53.28 15.06
C LYS A 7 44.78 51.83 14.63
N PRO A 8 45.96 51.23 14.88
CA PRO A 8 46.25 49.88 14.38
C PRO A 8 45.56 48.78 15.20
N LEU A 9 45.29 49.03 16.49
CA LEU A 9 44.63 48.05 17.37
C LEU A 9 43.12 47.94 17.07
N PHE A 10 42.47 49.05 16.72
CA PHE A 10 41.06 49.05 16.33
C PHE A 10 40.82 48.32 14.99
N PHE A 11 41.71 48.48 14.01
CA PHE A 11 41.61 47.76 12.74
C PHE A 11 41.81 46.25 12.90
N ALA A 12 42.73 45.82 13.77
CA ALA A 12 42.96 44.40 14.05
C ALA A 12 41.76 43.74 14.75
N ILE A 13 41.16 44.41 15.74
CA ILE A 13 39.98 43.88 16.45
C ILE A 13 38.76 43.84 15.52
N PHE A 14 38.56 44.87 14.70
CA PHE A 14 37.43 44.92 13.78
C PHE A 14 37.54 43.88 12.66
N THR A 15 38.75 43.61 12.15
CA THR A 15 38.98 42.58 11.14
C THR A 15 38.83 41.17 11.71
N VAL A 16 39.29 40.91 12.95
CA VAL A 16 39.09 39.62 13.62
C VAL A 16 37.62 39.38 13.98
N SER A 17 36.90 40.39 14.47
CA SER A 17 35.45 40.29 14.72
C SER A 17 34.66 40.12 13.42
N LEU A 18 35.06 40.77 12.32
CA LEU A 18 34.42 40.60 11.02
C LEU A 18 34.71 39.22 10.42
N LEU A 19 35.92 38.68 10.58
CA LEU A 19 36.24 37.30 10.19
C LEU A 19 35.51 36.26 11.05
N LEU A 20 35.41 36.45 12.37
CA LEU A 20 34.61 35.59 13.23
C LEU A 20 33.12 35.67 12.86
N ALA A 21 32.60 36.87 12.59
CA ALA A 21 31.24 37.06 12.13
C ALA A 21 31.01 36.37 10.78
N VAL A 22 31.93 36.49 9.81
CA VAL A 22 31.82 35.80 8.51
C VAL A 22 31.92 34.28 8.67
N MET A 23 32.71 33.76 9.60
CA MET A 23 32.78 32.31 9.91
C MET A 23 31.53 31.80 10.65
N LEU A 24 30.91 32.63 11.49
CA LEU A 24 29.66 32.31 12.22
C LEU A 24 28.39 32.54 11.39
N LEU A 25 28.43 33.43 10.40
CA LEU A 25 27.32 33.80 9.51
C LEU A 25 27.43 33.19 8.11
N SER A 26 28.54 32.49 7.79
CA SER A 26 28.57 31.62 6.63
C SER A 26 27.49 30.56 6.86
N PRO A 27 26.41 30.53 6.05
CA PRO A 27 25.55 29.37 6.04
C PRO A 27 26.50 28.24 5.66
N SER A 28 26.70 27.27 6.55
CA SER A 28 27.26 25.99 6.15
C SER A 28 26.54 25.65 4.86
N THR A 29 27.24 25.63 3.73
CA THR A 29 26.70 25.13 2.48
C THR A 29 26.05 23.81 2.90
N PRO A 30 24.73 23.62 2.76
CA PRO A 30 24.14 22.38 3.21
C PRO A 30 24.87 21.34 2.39
N GLY A 31 25.81 20.61 3.02
CA GLY A 31 26.55 19.56 2.36
C GLY A 31 25.50 18.71 1.68
N LYS A 32 25.67 18.48 0.36
CA LYS A 32 24.72 17.76 -0.49
C LYS A 32 23.99 16.73 0.37
N LEU A 33 22.71 16.98 0.66
CA LEU A 33 21.93 16.13 1.54
C LEU A 33 21.88 14.76 0.90
N ASP A 34 22.73 13.85 1.35
CA ASP A 34 22.78 12.51 0.82
C ASP A 34 21.74 11.67 1.56
N ILE A 35 20.61 11.44 0.91
CA ILE A 35 19.52 10.60 1.41
C ILE A 35 19.99 9.17 1.75
N TRP A 36 21.12 8.74 1.17
CA TRP A 36 21.69 7.40 1.33
C TRP A 36 22.59 7.24 2.54
N SER A 37 23.05 8.35 3.13
CA SER A 37 23.92 8.36 4.31
C SER A 37 23.25 7.93 5.62
N VAL A 38 21.93 7.70 5.59
CA VAL A 38 21.10 7.46 6.78
C VAL A 38 20.77 5.98 6.91
N GLY A 39 21.32 5.35 7.94
CA GLY A 39 21.05 3.94 8.26
C GLY A 39 19.58 3.68 8.61
N ARG A 40 19.04 2.54 8.16
CA ARG A 40 17.74 2.04 8.61
C ARG A 40 17.87 1.46 10.02
N VAL A 41 17.03 1.89 10.95
CA VAL A 41 17.04 1.41 12.36
C VAL A 41 15.84 0.50 12.65
N VAL A 42 14.84 0.52 11.78
CA VAL A 42 13.61 -0.25 11.93
C VAL A 42 13.23 -0.84 10.58
N GLU A 43 12.77 -2.08 10.61
CA GLU A 43 12.20 -2.77 9.47
C GLU A 43 10.86 -3.42 9.84
N TRP A 44 9.88 -3.30 8.95
CA TRP A 44 8.61 -4.00 9.11
C TRP A 44 8.65 -5.29 8.32
N ARG A 45 8.47 -6.41 9.01
CA ARG A 45 8.41 -7.73 8.39
C ARG A 45 7.15 -8.47 8.84
N PRO A 46 6.64 -9.43 8.04
CA PRO A 46 5.60 -10.32 8.50
C PRO A 46 5.98 -10.94 9.86
N CYS A 47 5.15 -10.79 10.89
CA CYS A 47 5.45 -11.24 12.25
C CYS A 47 5.57 -12.76 12.36
N THR A 48 4.98 -13.50 11.40
CA THR A 48 4.85 -14.96 11.41
C THR A 48 4.18 -15.56 12.65
N TRP A 49 3.49 -14.76 13.47
CA TRP A 49 2.82 -15.19 14.71
C TRP A 49 1.82 -16.33 14.46
N TRP A 50 1.22 -16.37 13.25
CA TRP A 50 0.26 -17.39 12.83
C TRP A 50 0.91 -18.76 12.59
N LEU A 51 2.23 -18.85 12.44
CA LEU A 51 2.95 -20.12 12.31
C LEU A 51 3.24 -20.76 13.67
N GLN A 52 3.25 -19.96 14.75
CA GLN A 52 3.68 -20.38 16.08
C GLN A 52 2.51 -20.69 17.03
N GLY A 53 1.29 -20.34 16.65
CA GLY A 53 0.10 -20.56 17.47
C GLY A 53 -0.51 -21.95 17.31
N HIS A 54 -1.11 -22.49 18.37
CA HIS A 54 -2.07 -23.58 18.27
C HIS A 54 -3.34 -23.06 17.59
N LEU A 55 -3.36 -23.11 16.26
CA LEU A 55 -4.56 -22.84 15.49
C LEU A 55 -5.52 -24.01 15.63
N THR A 56 -6.82 -23.72 15.66
CA THR A 56 -7.85 -24.75 15.58
C THR A 56 -7.56 -25.64 14.37
N ALA A 57 -7.58 -26.96 14.55
CA ALA A 57 -7.40 -27.90 13.45
C ALA A 57 -8.47 -27.66 12.36
N LEU A 58 -8.13 -27.99 11.12
CA LEU A 58 -9.13 -28.03 10.05
C LEU A 58 -10.08 -29.20 10.32
N PRO A 59 -11.41 -28.97 10.31
CA PRO A 59 -12.38 -30.06 10.30
C PRO A 59 -12.14 -31.02 9.12
N ILE A 60 -12.47 -32.30 9.33
CA ILE A 60 -12.28 -33.37 8.33
C ILE A 60 -13.20 -33.15 7.12
N GLU A 61 -14.43 -32.70 7.38
CA GLU A 61 -15.43 -32.44 6.36
C GLU A 61 -15.51 -30.94 6.03
N SER A 62 -15.74 -30.63 4.76
CA SER A 62 -15.90 -29.27 4.27
C SER A 62 -17.36 -29.00 3.92
N ASN A 63 -17.84 -27.79 4.24
CA ASN A 63 -19.23 -27.40 4.01
C ASN A 63 -19.58 -27.18 2.51
N GLY A 64 -18.57 -27.06 1.64
CA GLY A 64 -18.73 -26.85 0.21
C GLY A 64 -17.52 -26.19 -0.43
N TYR A 65 -17.70 -25.74 -1.68
CA TYR A 65 -16.67 -25.08 -2.49
C TYR A 65 -16.98 -23.59 -2.65
N ILE A 66 -15.97 -22.74 -2.44
CA ILE A 66 -16.08 -21.30 -2.66
C ILE A 66 -15.11 -20.91 -3.77
N ARG A 67 -15.65 -20.30 -4.83
CA ARG A 67 -14.86 -19.57 -5.83
C ARG A 67 -14.86 -18.09 -5.49
N VAL A 68 -13.69 -17.45 -5.56
CA VAL A 68 -13.59 -16.01 -5.39
C VAL A 68 -13.48 -15.37 -6.75
N ASP A 69 -14.50 -14.61 -7.12
CA ASP A 69 -14.50 -13.86 -8.37
C ASP A 69 -13.75 -12.54 -8.16
N CYS A 70 -12.65 -12.38 -8.89
CA CYS A 70 -11.72 -11.26 -8.75
C CYS A 70 -11.91 -10.27 -9.91
N TYR A 71 -12.61 -9.16 -9.66
CA TYR A 71 -12.79 -8.08 -10.61
C TYR A 71 -11.81 -6.93 -10.33
N GLY A 72 -11.19 -6.37 -11.37
CA GLY A 72 -10.30 -5.20 -11.28
C GLY A 72 -8.86 -5.48 -11.73
N GLY A 73 -7.97 -4.51 -11.55
CA GLY A 73 -6.55 -4.64 -11.93
C GLY A 73 -5.74 -5.54 -10.99
N LEU A 74 -4.52 -5.93 -11.38
CA LEU A 74 -3.65 -6.86 -10.63
C LEU A 74 -3.40 -6.43 -9.17
N ASN A 75 -3.34 -5.13 -8.88
CA ASN A 75 -3.22 -4.63 -7.51
C ASN A 75 -4.55 -4.69 -6.72
N GLN A 76 -5.70 -4.67 -7.38
CA GLN A 76 -6.98 -4.99 -6.72
C GLN A 76 -7.07 -6.50 -6.47
N MET A 77 -6.49 -7.30 -7.37
CA MET A 77 -6.31 -8.74 -7.17
C MET A 77 -5.28 -9.07 -6.09
N ARG A 78 -4.27 -8.22 -5.79
CA ARG A 78 -3.14 -8.47 -4.85
C ARG A 78 -3.12 -7.63 -3.55
N ARG A 79 -3.66 -6.42 -3.48
CA ARG A 79 -3.71 -5.59 -2.24
C ARG A 79 -5.12 -5.47 -1.70
N ASP A 80 -6.10 -5.38 -2.59
CA ASP A 80 -7.53 -5.41 -2.26
C ASP A 80 -8.10 -6.84 -2.31
N LEU A 81 -7.19 -7.83 -2.12
CA LEU A 81 -7.30 -9.29 -2.27
C LEU A 81 -8.63 -9.89 -1.79
N SER A 82 -9.64 -9.82 -2.65
CA SER A 82 -10.78 -10.75 -2.65
C SER A 82 -10.32 -12.18 -2.42
N PHE A 83 -9.15 -12.59 -2.96
CA PHE A 83 -8.64 -13.95 -2.79
C PHE A 83 -8.06 -14.25 -1.40
N CYS A 84 -7.24 -13.39 -0.78
CA CYS A 84 -6.82 -13.63 0.62
C CYS A 84 -7.96 -13.43 1.61
N ASP A 85 -8.80 -12.43 1.39
CA ASP A 85 -10.04 -12.29 2.15
C ASP A 85 -10.88 -13.55 1.97
N GLY A 86 -10.94 -14.08 0.75
CA GLY A 86 -11.54 -15.36 0.39
C GLY A 86 -10.92 -16.55 1.12
N VAL A 87 -9.61 -16.61 1.32
CA VAL A 87 -8.95 -17.62 2.17
C VAL A 87 -9.43 -17.50 3.62
N GLY A 88 -9.47 -16.27 4.15
CA GLY A 88 -10.00 -16.01 5.49
C GLY A 88 -11.48 -16.41 5.63
N ILE A 89 -12.30 -16.10 4.62
CA ILE A 89 -13.74 -16.42 4.57
C ILE A 89 -13.96 -17.93 4.41
N ALA A 90 -13.19 -18.61 3.54
CA ALA A 90 -13.25 -20.05 3.39
C ALA A 90 -12.88 -20.74 4.70
N ARG A 91 -11.89 -20.23 5.43
CA ARG A 91 -11.56 -20.72 6.77
C ARG A 91 -12.67 -20.42 7.79
N LEU A 92 -13.32 -19.26 7.73
CA LEU A 92 -14.47 -18.93 8.58
C LEU A 92 -15.65 -19.88 8.37
N LEU A 93 -15.95 -20.22 7.12
CA LEU A 93 -17.09 -21.03 6.71
C LEU A 93 -16.78 -22.53 6.62
N ASN A 94 -15.54 -22.93 6.95
CA ASN A 94 -15.05 -24.29 6.80
C ASN A 94 -15.25 -24.86 5.37
N ALA A 95 -15.00 -24.01 4.37
CA ALA A 95 -15.17 -24.32 2.97
C ALA A 95 -13.83 -24.62 2.29
N THR A 96 -13.90 -25.37 1.18
CA THR A 96 -12.77 -25.61 0.29
C THR A 96 -12.69 -24.46 -0.70
N LEU A 97 -11.54 -23.79 -0.77
CA LEU A 97 -11.32 -22.68 -1.68
C LEU A 97 -10.91 -23.22 -3.06
N VAL A 98 -11.59 -22.76 -4.10
CA VAL A 98 -11.21 -23.01 -5.49
C VAL A 98 -10.31 -21.87 -5.95
N LEU A 99 -9.24 -22.18 -6.65
CA LEU A 99 -8.37 -21.15 -7.21
C LEU A 99 -9.16 -20.20 -8.13
N PRO A 100 -8.93 -18.88 -8.03
CA PRO A 100 -9.61 -17.91 -8.85
C PRO A 100 -9.16 -18.07 -10.29
N LYS A 101 -10.11 -17.93 -11.21
CA LYS A 101 -9.80 -17.66 -12.61
C LYS A 101 -9.72 -16.14 -12.74
N PHE A 102 -8.62 -15.65 -13.30
CA PHE A 102 -8.57 -14.25 -13.72
C PHE A 102 -9.51 -14.12 -14.91
N GLU A 103 -10.60 -13.38 -14.72
CA GLU A 103 -11.45 -13.03 -15.85
C GLU A 103 -10.65 -12.08 -16.75
N ALA A 104 -10.63 -12.36 -18.06
CA ALA A 104 -9.96 -11.50 -19.03
C ALA A 104 -10.57 -10.10 -18.93
N ALA A 105 -9.81 -9.15 -18.39
CA ALA A 105 -10.25 -7.78 -18.35
C ALA A 105 -10.27 -7.24 -19.78
N ALA A 106 -11.46 -6.98 -20.34
CA ALA A 106 -11.64 -6.45 -21.69
C ALA A 106 -10.82 -5.17 -21.94
N TYR A 107 -10.50 -4.42 -20.87
CA TYR A 107 -9.70 -3.20 -20.93
C TYR A 107 -8.20 -3.44 -21.18
N TRP A 108 -7.62 -4.53 -20.67
CA TRP A 108 -6.18 -4.81 -20.78
C TRP A 108 -5.82 -5.81 -21.88
N ASN A 109 -6.84 -6.44 -22.51
CA ASN A 109 -6.69 -7.50 -23.51
C ASN A 109 -5.66 -8.57 -23.07
N GLU A 110 -5.71 -8.95 -21.80
CA GLU A 110 -4.78 -9.89 -21.19
C GLU A 110 -5.50 -11.19 -20.84
N SER A 111 -4.92 -12.31 -21.28
CA SER A 111 -5.42 -13.68 -21.04
C SER A 111 -4.66 -14.42 -19.93
N SER A 112 -3.71 -13.75 -19.27
CA SER A 112 -2.87 -14.31 -18.21
C SER A 112 -3.74 -14.81 -17.05
N GLY A 113 -3.51 -16.04 -16.61
CA GLY A 113 -4.17 -16.67 -15.46
C GLY A 113 -3.41 -16.50 -14.15
N PHE A 114 -4.02 -16.97 -13.05
CA PHE A 114 -3.39 -16.93 -11.72
C PHE A 114 -2.06 -17.71 -11.69
N ALA A 115 -1.98 -18.83 -12.42
CA ALA A 115 -0.80 -19.68 -12.51
C ALA A 115 0.36 -19.07 -13.31
N ASP A 116 0.10 -18.08 -14.16
CA ASP A 116 1.15 -17.41 -14.94
C ASP A 116 1.93 -16.41 -14.06
N VAL A 117 1.24 -15.83 -13.07
CA VAL A 117 1.81 -14.83 -12.16
C VAL A 117 2.35 -15.46 -10.87
N PHE A 118 1.63 -16.42 -10.29
CA PHE A 118 1.94 -17.00 -8.99
C PHE A 118 2.24 -18.51 -9.07
N ASP A 119 3.17 -18.96 -8.23
CA ASP A 119 3.45 -20.38 -8.06
C ASP A 119 2.32 -21.06 -7.27
N VAL A 120 1.43 -21.72 -8.00
CA VAL A 120 0.21 -22.35 -7.46
C VAL A 120 0.54 -23.52 -6.54
N ASP A 121 1.51 -24.35 -6.91
CA ASP A 121 1.87 -25.54 -6.14
C ASP A 121 2.48 -25.14 -4.80
N TYR A 122 3.37 -24.15 -4.82
CA TYR A 122 3.88 -23.54 -3.60
C TYR A 122 2.76 -22.96 -2.75
N PHE A 123 1.82 -22.22 -3.35
CA PHE A 123 0.70 -21.63 -2.62
C PHE A 123 -0.13 -22.69 -1.90
N ILE A 124 -0.57 -23.75 -2.59
CA ILE A 124 -1.38 -24.84 -2.01
C ILE A 124 -0.62 -25.52 -0.87
N GLN A 125 0.68 -25.76 -1.04
CA GLN A 125 1.51 -26.36 0.00
C GLN A 125 1.60 -25.47 1.25
N GLN A 126 1.79 -24.15 1.07
CA GLN A 126 1.98 -23.21 2.19
C GLN A 126 0.70 -22.90 2.97
N VAL A 127 -0.47 -22.99 2.34
CA VAL A 127 -1.76 -22.79 3.02
C VAL A 127 -2.35 -24.10 3.56
N ASN A 128 -1.72 -25.24 3.27
CA ASN A 128 -2.13 -26.52 3.82
C ASN A 128 -2.08 -26.47 5.37
N GLY A 129 -3.13 -26.95 6.02
CA GLY A 129 -3.33 -26.80 7.46
C GLY A 129 -4.06 -25.52 7.88
N PHE A 130 -4.13 -24.50 7.02
CA PHE A 130 -4.92 -23.28 7.26
C PHE A 130 -6.26 -23.30 6.54
N VAL A 131 -6.29 -23.74 5.28
CA VAL A 131 -7.51 -23.91 4.47
C VAL A 131 -7.25 -24.98 3.40
N LYS A 132 -8.28 -25.72 3.00
CA LYS A 132 -8.18 -26.65 1.86
C LYS A 132 -8.34 -25.85 0.56
N VAL A 133 -7.39 -26.00 -0.35
CA VAL A 133 -7.41 -25.34 -1.67
C VAL A 133 -7.34 -26.38 -2.77
N VAL A 134 -8.17 -26.22 -3.80
CA VAL A 134 -8.18 -27.09 -4.98
C VAL A 134 -7.96 -26.27 -6.25
N LYS A 135 -7.20 -26.83 -7.21
CA LYS A 135 -6.96 -26.19 -8.50
C LYS A 135 -8.22 -26.19 -9.36
N GLU A 136 -8.87 -27.34 -9.42
CA GLU A 136 -10.07 -27.59 -10.20
C GLU A 136 -11.12 -28.28 -9.33
N LEU A 137 -12.38 -28.12 -9.69
CA LEU A 137 -13.49 -28.76 -9.00
C LEU A 137 -13.55 -30.25 -9.34
N PRO A 138 -14.13 -31.07 -8.44
CA PRO A 138 -14.45 -32.45 -8.76
C PRO A 138 -15.34 -32.54 -10.03
N PRO A 139 -15.17 -33.56 -10.90
CA PRO A 139 -15.90 -33.68 -12.16
C PRO A 139 -17.43 -33.58 -12.01
N GLU A 140 -17.94 -34.02 -10.86
CA GLU A 140 -19.36 -34.01 -10.48
C GLU A 140 -19.95 -32.60 -10.38
N ILE A 141 -19.13 -31.59 -10.08
CA ILE A 141 -19.55 -30.20 -9.84
C ILE A 141 -19.14 -29.28 -11.00
N VAL A 142 -18.15 -29.67 -11.82
CA VAL A 142 -17.60 -28.87 -12.93
C VAL A 142 -18.67 -28.40 -13.92
N SER A 143 -19.75 -29.17 -14.12
CA SER A 143 -20.83 -28.84 -15.05
C SER A 143 -21.82 -27.78 -14.52
N LYS A 144 -21.76 -27.43 -13.24
CA LYS A 144 -22.65 -26.43 -12.63
C LYS A 144 -21.94 -25.09 -12.49
N GLU A 145 -22.59 -24.02 -12.94
CA GLU A 145 -22.13 -22.67 -12.57
C GLU A 145 -22.33 -22.45 -11.06
N PRO A 146 -21.39 -21.75 -10.39
CA PRO A 146 -21.55 -21.46 -8.97
C PRO A 146 -22.73 -20.52 -8.75
N PHE A 147 -23.42 -20.72 -7.64
CA PHE A 147 -24.42 -19.77 -7.20
C PHE A 147 -23.74 -18.45 -6.77
N GLN A 148 -24.06 -17.36 -7.45
CA GLN A 148 -23.46 -16.05 -7.17
C GLN A 148 -24.06 -15.44 -5.90
N VAL A 149 -23.21 -15.12 -4.92
CA VAL A 149 -23.63 -14.49 -3.68
C VAL A 149 -23.04 -13.07 -3.59
N ASP A 150 -23.93 -12.08 -3.45
CA ASP A 150 -23.51 -10.68 -3.35
C ASP A 150 -22.82 -10.38 -2.02
N CYS A 151 -21.51 -10.19 -2.09
CA CYS A 151 -20.65 -9.78 -0.98
C CYS A 151 -20.05 -8.38 -1.16
N ARG A 152 -20.64 -7.54 -2.03
CA ARG A 152 -20.14 -6.18 -2.33
C ARG A 152 -20.25 -5.21 -1.16
N LYS A 153 -21.18 -5.45 -0.23
CA LYS A 153 -21.28 -4.70 1.04
C LYS A 153 -20.28 -5.23 2.06
N ARG A 154 -19.75 -4.34 2.92
CA ARG A 154 -18.85 -4.75 4.02
C ARG A 154 -19.57 -5.72 4.94
N LYS A 155 -19.01 -6.91 5.11
CA LYS A 155 -19.51 -7.96 6.00
C LYS A 155 -18.47 -8.25 7.11
N GLY A 156 -18.92 -8.47 8.32
CA GLY A 156 -18.14 -9.00 9.44
C GLY A 156 -18.32 -10.50 9.59
N GLN A 157 -17.70 -11.08 10.63
CA GLN A 157 -17.78 -12.53 10.89
C GLN A 157 -19.22 -13.05 10.95
N LEU A 158 -20.08 -12.42 11.76
CA LEU A 158 -21.48 -12.84 11.93
C LEU A 158 -22.25 -12.75 10.61
N ASP A 159 -22.03 -11.70 9.82
CA ASP A 159 -22.68 -11.55 8.52
C ASP A 159 -22.33 -12.71 7.58
N TYR A 160 -21.07 -13.17 7.56
CA TYR A 160 -20.68 -14.32 6.75
C TYR A 160 -21.36 -15.62 7.23
N ILE A 161 -21.40 -15.85 8.53
CA ILE A 161 -22.01 -17.06 9.11
C ILE A 161 -23.53 -17.07 8.90
N GLU A 162 -24.22 -15.95 9.11
CA GLU A 162 -25.68 -15.90 9.02
C GLU A 162 -26.19 -15.80 7.59
N SER A 163 -25.49 -15.08 6.70
CA SER A 163 -26.00 -14.82 5.34
C SER A 163 -25.38 -15.69 4.26
N ILE A 164 -24.13 -16.16 4.43
CA ILE A 164 -23.40 -16.88 3.36
C ILE A 164 -23.34 -18.37 3.64
N LEU A 165 -23.22 -18.79 4.91
CA LEU A 165 -23.19 -20.21 5.27
C LEU A 165 -24.45 -20.96 4.83
N PRO A 166 -25.68 -20.43 4.99
CA PRO A 166 -26.88 -21.14 4.53
C PRO A 166 -26.86 -21.38 3.02
N SER A 167 -26.50 -20.37 2.23
CA SER A 167 -26.37 -20.51 0.77
C SER A 167 -25.25 -21.48 0.36
N LEU A 168 -24.15 -21.54 1.13
CA LEU A 168 -23.09 -22.53 0.92
C LEU A 168 -23.60 -23.95 1.17
N LEU A 169 -24.36 -24.17 2.24
CA LEU A 169 -24.91 -25.48 2.58
C LEU A 169 -26.01 -25.92 1.61
N GLU A 170 -26.79 -24.99 1.05
CA GLU A 170 -27.84 -25.28 0.07
C GLU A 170 -27.28 -25.62 -1.31
N HIS A 171 -26.35 -24.80 -1.82
CA HIS A 171 -25.87 -24.95 -3.20
C HIS A 171 -24.57 -25.75 -3.32
N HIS A 172 -23.84 -25.96 -2.21
CA HIS A 172 -22.52 -26.61 -2.11
C HIS A 172 -21.39 -26.02 -2.97
N TYR A 173 -21.69 -25.14 -3.94
CA TYR A 173 -20.74 -24.42 -4.76
C TYR A 173 -21.24 -22.99 -5.00
N ILE A 174 -20.54 -22.02 -4.39
CA ILE A 174 -20.89 -20.61 -4.48
C ILE A 174 -19.72 -19.79 -5.03
N SER A 175 -20.04 -18.66 -5.65
CA SER A 175 -19.05 -17.63 -5.97
C SER A 175 -19.30 -16.36 -5.19
N ILE A 176 -18.23 -15.75 -4.71
CA ILE A 176 -18.27 -14.53 -3.92
C ILE A 176 -17.33 -13.48 -4.50
N THR A 177 -17.73 -12.22 -4.39
CA THR A 177 -16.87 -11.06 -4.60
C THR A 177 -16.82 -10.25 -3.31
N PRO A 178 -15.85 -10.50 -2.43
CA PRO A 178 -15.69 -9.73 -1.20
C PRO A 178 -15.52 -8.23 -1.48
N ALA A 179 -16.16 -7.40 -0.66
CA ALA A 179 -15.92 -5.96 -0.64
C ALA A 179 -14.43 -5.62 -0.38
N MET A 180 -13.87 -4.66 -1.12
CA MET A 180 -12.46 -4.19 -0.97
C MET A 180 -12.08 -3.71 0.43
N SER A 181 -13.05 -3.41 1.30
CA SER A 181 -12.82 -2.88 2.66
C SER A 181 -13.47 -3.79 3.71
N GLN A 182 -13.10 -5.07 3.70
CA GLN A 182 -13.55 -6.03 4.71
C GLN A 182 -13.19 -5.60 6.12
N ARG A 183 -14.08 -5.92 7.08
CA ARG A 183 -13.82 -5.73 8.51
C ARG A 183 -12.94 -6.86 9.06
N ARG A 184 -11.72 -6.94 8.55
CA ARG A 184 -10.70 -7.95 8.95
C ARG A 184 -10.41 -7.88 10.44
N ASP A 185 -10.54 -6.71 11.06
CA ASP A 185 -10.43 -6.48 12.50
C ASP A 185 -11.32 -7.40 13.32
N ARG A 186 -12.51 -7.73 12.79
CA ARG A 186 -13.51 -8.58 13.44
C ARG A 186 -13.35 -10.07 13.17
N TYR A 187 -12.35 -10.48 12.39
CA TYR A 187 -12.12 -11.91 12.16
C TYR A 187 -11.53 -12.58 13.41
N PRO A 188 -11.92 -13.82 13.72
CA PRO A 188 -11.30 -14.59 14.77
C PRO A 188 -9.85 -14.91 14.42
N LYS A 189 -9.02 -15.19 15.44
CA LYS A 189 -7.57 -15.36 15.28
C LYS A 189 -7.20 -16.40 14.21
N TYR A 190 -7.94 -17.51 14.11
CA TYR A 190 -7.66 -18.57 13.14
C TYR A 190 -7.92 -18.14 11.68
N ALA A 191 -8.94 -17.29 11.44
CA ALA A 191 -9.23 -16.77 10.11
C ALA A 191 -8.23 -15.67 9.71
N LYS A 192 -7.85 -14.80 10.67
CA LYS A 192 -6.76 -13.84 10.48
C LYS A 192 -5.44 -14.54 10.15
N ALA A 193 -5.13 -15.63 10.84
CA ALA A 193 -3.95 -16.45 10.60
C ALA A 193 -3.92 -17.01 9.16
N ALA A 194 -5.02 -17.59 8.69
CA ALA A 194 -5.14 -18.08 7.31
C ALA A 194 -4.96 -16.96 6.28
N LEU A 195 -5.58 -15.80 6.51
CA LEU A 195 -5.41 -14.62 5.66
C LEU A 195 -3.94 -14.15 5.61
N CYS A 196 -3.29 -14.00 6.77
CA CYS A 196 -1.90 -13.58 6.85
C CYS A 196 -0.96 -14.58 6.15
N GLN A 197 -1.17 -15.88 6.37
CA GLN A 197 -0.38 -16.93 5.72
C GLN A 197 -0.56 -16.88 4.21
N ALA A 198 -1.78 -16.80 3.71
CA ALA A 198 -2.03 -16.71 2.27
C ALA A 198 -1.35 -15.48 1.66
N CYS A 199 -1.56 -14.30 2.26
CA CYS A 199 -1.12 -13.03 1.69
C CYS A 199 0.38 -12.78 1.76
N TYR A 200 1.03 -13.26 2.83
CA TYR A 200 2.40 -12.87 3.13
C TYR A 200 3.37 -14.05 3.27
N GLY A 201 2.87 -15.28 3.39
CA GLY A 201 3.68 -16.50 3.45
C GLY A 201 3.59 -17.37 2.19
N ALA A 202 2.41 -17.43 1.56
CA ALA A 202 2.12 -18.37 0.49
C ALA A 202 2.14 -17.75 -0.92
N LEU A 203 1.76 -16.49 -1.09
CA LEU A 203 1.79 -15.83 -2.39
C LEU A 203 3.24 -15.57 -2.83
N ARG A 204 3.67 -16.33 -3.84
CA ARG A 204 4.99 -16.25 -4.44
C ARG A 204 4.87 -16.11 -5.94
N LEU A 205 5.69 -15.25 -6.55
CA LEU A 205 5.73 -15.11 -8.00
C LEU A 205 6.32 -16.36 -8.65
N THR A 206 5.98 -16.63 -9.90
CA THR A 206 6.61 -17.70 -10.66
C THR A 206 8.12 -17.49 -10.76
N ARG A 207 8.88 -18.60 -10.81
CA ARG A 207 10.36 -18.55 -10.84
C ARG A 207 10.91 -17.73 -12.01
N SER A 208 10.22 -17.76 -13.15
CA SER A 208 10.59 -16.96 -14.33
C SER A 208 10.51 -15.46 -14.03
N LEU A 209 9.41 -15.01 -13.41
CA LEU A 209 9.23 -13.61 -13.00
C LEU A 209 10.21 -13.20 -11.91
N GLU A 210 10.40 -14.03 -10.87
CA GLU A 210 11.38 -13.75 -9.82
C GLU A 210 12.78 -13.60 -10.38
N LYS A 211 13.21 -14.50 -11.28
CA LYS A 211 14.52 -14.44 -11.92
C LYS A 211 14.67 -13.15 -12.72
N LYS A 212 13.68 -12.80 -13.54
CA LYS A 212 13.73 -11.59 -14.36
C LYS A 212 13.74 -10.32 -13.52
N ALA A 213 12.93 -10.27 -12.46
CA ALA A 213 12.93 -9.17 -11.50
C ALA A 213 14.29 -9.03 -10.80
N SER A 214 14.93 -10.14 -10.44
CA SER A 214 16.26 -10.13 -9.83
C SER A 214 17.33 -9.61 -10.79
N GLU A 215 17.30 -10.06 -12.05
CA GLU A 215 18.20 -9.55 -13.10
C GLU A 215 18.07 -8.03 -13.28
N LEU A 216 16.83 -7.52 -13.31
CA LEU A 216 16.55 -6.08 -13.40
C LEU A 216 17.05 -5.33 -12.16
N LEU A 217 16.83 -5.89 -10.98
CA LEU A 217 17.28 -5.28 -9.72
C LEU A 217 18.80 -5.15 -9.64
N GLU A 218 19.55 -6.13 -10.14
CA GLU A 218 21.01 -6.06 -10.19
C GLU A 218 21.53 -5.11 -11.28
N ALA A 219 20.78 -4.92 -12.37
CA ALA A 219 21.13 -3.95 -13.39
C ALA A 219 20.90 -2.48 -12.95
N ILE A 220 20.03 -2.23 -11.97
CA ILE A 220 19.74 -0.87 -11.48
C ILE A 220 20.91 -0.39 -10.60
N PRO A 221 21.53 0.77 -10.91
CA PRO A 221 22.57 1.34 -10.06
C PRO A 221 22.07 1.57 -8.63
N LYS A 222 22.82 1.05 -7.66
CA LYS A 222 22.54 1.18 -6.24
C LYS A 222 23.35 2.36 -5.67
N PRO A 223 22.78 3.15 -4.74
CA PRO A 223 21.45 3.00 -4.14
C PRO A 223 20.31 3.63 -4.99
N PHE A 224 19.09 3.08 -4.87
CA PHE A 224 17.91 3.55 -5.61
C PHE A 224 16.67 3.69 -4.70
N LEU A 225 15.71 4.52 -5.13
CA LEU A 225 14.43 4.74 -4.46
C LEU A 225 13.31 4.22 -5.37
N SER A 226 12.42 3.39 -4.83
CA SER A 226 11.22 2.94 -5.54
C SER A 226 10.01 3.79 -5.17
N LEU A 227 9.29 4.27 -6.18
CA LEU A 227 8.09 5.09 -6.05
C LEU A 227 6.97 4.49 -6.88
N HIS A 228 5.80 4.31 -6.25
CA HIS A 228 4.59 3.88 -6.95
C HIS A 228 3.65 5.07 -7.05
N LEU A 229 3.55 5.63 -8.26
CA LEU A 229 2.69 6.77 -8.57
C LEU A 229 1.42 6.26 -9.23
N ARG A 230 0.27 6.73 -8.75
CA ARG A 230 -1.05 6.35 -9.24
C ARG A 230 -1.83 7.60 -9.65
N PHE A 231 -1.21 8.38 -10.53
CA PHE A 231 -1.76 9.61 -11.11
C PHE A 231 -2.15 9.36 -12.57
N GLU A 232 -3.05 8.40 -12.76
CA GLU A 232 -3.57 7.97 -14.06
C GLU A 232 -4.93 8.64 -14.31
N PRO A 233 -5.35 8.88 -15.58
CA PRO A 233 -6.60 9.57 -15.89
C PRO A 233 -7.84 8.92 -15.26
N ASP A 234 -7.90 7.58 -15.23
CA ASP A 234 -8.98 6.81 -14.61
C ASP A 234 -9.04 7.04 -13.09
N MET A 235 -7.89 7.10 -12.44
CA MET A 235 -7.77 7.32 -10.99
C MET A 235 -8.12 8.75 -10.60
N VAL A 236 -7.76 9.72 -11.46
CA VAL A 236 -8.15 11.12 -11.31
C VAL A 236 -9.67 11.26 -11.50
N ALA A 237 -10.22 10.69 -12.57
CA ALA A 237 -11.66 10.66 -12.83
C ALA A 237 -12.45 10.00 -11.69
N TYR A 238 -11.97 8.85 -11.19
CA TYR A 238 -12.59 8.12 -10.07
C TYR A 238 -12.58 8.93 -8.78
N SER A 239 -11.48 9.65 -8.49
CA SER A 239 -11.39 10.50 -7.30
C SER A 239 -12.34 11.70 -7.35
N GLN A 240 -12.84 12.05 -8.55
CA GLN A 240 -13.70 13.19 -8.83
C GLN A 240 -13.10 14.53 -8.35
N CYS A 241 -11.81 14.58 -8.04
CA CYS A 241 -11.18 15.77 -7.50
C CYS A 241 -10.87 16.77 -8.61
N GLU A 242 -10.89 18.05 -8.25
CA GLU A 242 -10.47 19.13 -9.14
C GLU A 242 -8.94 19.26 -9.14
N TYR A 243 -8.38 19.42 -10.35
CA TYR A 243 -6.97 19.63 -10.61
C TYR A 243 -6.82 20.83 -11.54
N SER A 244 -6.04 21.82 -11.13
CA SER A 244 -5.70 22.99 -11.95
C SER A 244 -4.36 22.79 -12.66
N GLY A 245 -4.19 23.43 -13.83
CA GLY A 245 -2.92 23.44 -14.56
C GLY A 245 -2.60 22.14 -15.31
N LEU A 246 -3.61 21.31 -15.62
CA LEU A 246 -3.44 20.15 -16.49
C LEU A 246 -3.42 20.58 -17.96
N SER A 247 -2.67 19.84 -18.79
CA SER A 247 -2.67 20.08 -20.24
C SER A 247 -4.04 19.74 -20.84
N PRO A 248 -4.43 20.37 -21.97
CA PRO A 248 -5.67 20.03 -22.66
C PRO A 248 -5.83 18.54 -22.94
N ALA A 249 -4.75 17.87 -23.39
CA ALA A 249 -4.73 16.43 -23.63
C ALA A 249 -4.98 15.61 -22.35
N SER A 250 -4.45 16.06 -21.20
CA SER A 250 -4.69 15.38 -19.91
C SER A 250 -6.15 15.52 -19.49
N MET A 251 -6.74 16.71 -19.69
CA MET A 251 -8.16 16.93 -19.38
C MET A 251 -9.05 16.06 -20.27
N GLU A 252 -8.76 15.98 -21.57
CA GLU A 252 -9.50 15.12 -22.49
C GLU A 252 -9.44 13.65 -22.08
N ALA A 253 -8.26 13.14 -21.70
CA ALA A 253 -8.10 11.77 -21.20
C ALA A 253 -8.89 11.51 -19.91
N ILE A 254 -8.95 12.49 -19.00
CA ILE A 254 -9.73 12.41 -17.76
C ILE A 254 -11.23 12.40 -18.06
N GLU A 255 -11.70 13.27 -18.97
CA GLU A 255 -13.10 13.32 -19.38
C GLU A 255 -13.53 12.01 -20.07
N ALA A 256 -12.68 11.45 -20.93
CA ALA A 256 -12.93 10.15 -21.57
C ALA A 256 -13.07 9.02 -20.53
N ALA A 257 -12.35 9.09 -19.41
CA ALA A 257 -12.43 8.11 -18.32
C ALA A 257 -13.52 8.42 -17.27
N ARG A 258 -14.19 9.58 -17.36
CA ARG A 258 -15.10 10.08 -16.32
C ARG A 258 -16.38 9.27 -16.21
N GLY A 259 -16.94 8.82 -17.34
CA GLY A 259 -18.26 8.18 -17.40
C GLY A 259 -19.32 9.09 -16.74
N ASP A 260 -20.19 8.52 -15.91
CA ASP A 260 -21.27 9.28 -15.23
C ASP A 260 -20.82 10.08 -14.00
N ARG A 261 -19.53 10.06 -13.66
CA ARG A 261 -19.02 10.62 -12.39
C ARG A 261 -18.84 12.13 -12.50
N LYS A 262 -19.64 12.89 -11.76
CA LYS A 262 -19.47 14.35 -11.70
C LYS A 262 -18.25 14.74 -10.87
N GLN A 263 -17.53 15.77 -11.31
CA GLN A 263 -16.44 16.36 -10.52
C GLN A 263 -16.98 16.98 -9.23
N TRP A 264 -16.29 16.78 -8.12
CA TRP A 264 -16.46 17.64 -6.96
C TRP A 264 -15.92 19.02 -7.30
N THR A 265 -16.71 20.05 -7.06
CA THR A 265 -16.30 21.45 -7.24
C THR A 265 -16.34 22.20 -5.91
N GLY A 266 -15.57 23.28 -5.82
CA GLY A 266 -15.56 24.18 -4.67
C GLY A 266 -15.10 23.51 -3.36
N GLU A 267 -15.85 23.75 -2.28
CA GLU A 267 -15.44 23.37 -0.92
C GLU A 267 -15.33 21.84 -0.73
N LEU A 268 -16.18 21.06 -1.38
CA LEU A 268 -16.15 19.61 -1.28
C LEU A 268 -14.85 19.06 -1.89
N ALA A 269 -14.46 19.50 -3.08
CA ALA A 269 -13.23 19.07 -3.73
C ALA A 269 -12.01 19.32 -2.83
N ARG A 270 -11.99 20.50 -2.19
CA ARG A 270 -10.96 20.92 -1.25
C ARG A 270 -10.90 20.02 -0.01
N ILE A 271 -12.04 19.69 0.59
CA ILE A 271 -12.11 18.79 1.76
C ILE A 271 -11.61 17.38 1.41
N TRP A 272 -12.00 16.84 0.26
CA TRP A 272 -11.55 15.51 -0.17
C TRP A 272 -10.04 15.47 -0.44
N ARG A 273 -9.50 16.53 -1.04
CA ARG A 273 -8.05 16.69 -1.24
C ARG A 273 -7.31 16.79 0.08
N LYS A 274 -7.82 17.61 1.01
CA LYS A 274 -7.32 17.76 2.39
C LYS A 274 -7.24 16.44 3.16
N ARG A 275 -8.21 15.54 2.96
CA ARG A 275 -8.21 14.20 3.57
C ARG A 275 -7.25 13.20 2.92
N GLY A 276 -6.44 13.62 1.94
CA GLY A 276 -5.50 12.76 1.21
C GLY A 276 -6.19 11.74 0.30
N LYS A 277 -7.46 11.98 -0.10
CA LYS A 277 -8.24 11.04 -0.92
C LYS A 277 -8.06 11.27 -2.44
N CYS A 278 -7.53 12.42 -2.86
CA CYS A 278 -7.23 12.76 -4.26
C CYS A 278 -5.77 12.44 -4.65
N PRO A 279 -5.51 11.73 -5.77
CA PRO A 279 -4.16 11.41 -6.24
C PRO A 279 -3.21 12.61 -6.20
N LEU A 280 -1.95 12.38 -5.86
CA LEU A 280 -0.93 13.44 -5.84
C LEU A 280 -0.51 13.78 -7.26
N THR A 281 -0.43 15.07 -7.56
CA THR A 281 0.16 15.58 -8.80
C THR A 281 1.66 15.30 -8.85
N PRO A 282 2.29 15.33 -10.05
CA PRO A 282 3.74 15.22 -10.18
C PRO A 282 4.49 16.27 -9.32
N ASN A 283 3.97 17.51 -9.25
CA ASN A 283 4.59 18.58 -8.46
C ASN A 283 4.49 18.33 -6.94
N GLU A 284 3.31 17.94 -6.44
CA GLU A 284 3.17 17.55 -5.03
C GLU A 284 4.05 16.34 -4.67
N THR A 285 4.18 15.39 -5.59
CA THR A 285 5.06 14.23 -5.43
C THR A 285 6.52 14.66 -5.31
N ALA A 286 7.00 15.57 -6.17
CA ALA A 286 8.35 16.09 -6.10
C ALA A 286 8.64 16.78 -4.75
N LEU A 287 7.72 17.61 -4.27
CA LEU A 287 7.83 18.27 -2.97
C LEU A 287 7.90 17.27 -1.80
N ILE A 288 7.09 16.21 -1.84
CA ILE A 288 7.14 15.14 -0.84
C ILE A 288 8.51 14.46 -0.85
N LEU A 289 9.08 14.17 -2.02
CA LEU A 289 10.39 13.52 -2.15
C LEU A 289 11.51 14.41 -1.62
N GLU A 290 11.50 15.70 -1.93
CA GLU A 290 12.43 16.68 -1.37
C GLU A 290 12.35 16.71 0.16
N MET A 291 11.14 16.67 0.73
CA MET A 291 10.96 16.61 2.18
C MET A 291 11.46 15.29 2.78
N VAL A 292 11.23 14.13 2.15
CA VAL A 292 11.77 12.85 2.60
C VAL A 292 13.30 12.88 2.61
N ALA A 293 13.91 13.39 1.55
CA ALA A 293 15.36 13.55 1.45
C ALA A 293 15.88 14.47 2.57
N ALA A 294 15.22 15.60 2.78
CA ALA A 294 15.57 16.55 3.83
C ALA A 294 15.42 15.98 5.24
N MET A 295 14.33 15.28 5.55
CA MET A 295 14.12 14.67 6.86
C MET A 295 15.13 13.56 7.16
N ARG A 296 15.48 12.76 6.15
CA ARG A 296 16.49 11.71 6.30
C ARG A 296 17.85 12.34 6.60
N ALA A 297 18.37 13.21 5.73
CA ALA A 297 19.74 13.68 5.88
C ALA A 297 19.95 14.66 7.05
N TYR A 298 18.93 15.43 7.46
CA TYR A 298 19.13 16.52 8.43
C TYR A 298 18.98 16.13 9.91
N LYS A 299 18.40 14.96 10.26
CA LYS A 299 18.13 14.60 11.68
C LYS A 299 18.19 13.12 12.05
N GLY A 300 18.75 12.24 11.22
CA GLY A 300 18.82 10.80 11.54
C GLY A 300 17.45 10.15 11.73
N LEU A 301 16.41 10.69 11.09
CA LEU A 301 15.03 10.21 11.20
C LEU A 301 14.80 9.04 10.22
N HIS A 302 15.28 7.88 10.63
CA HIS A 302 15.17 6.60 9.94
C HIS A 302 13.73 6.04 9.91
N LYS A 303 12.81 6.57 10.73
CA LYS A 303 11.42 6.10 10.84
C LYS A 303 10.48 6.66 9.77
N THR A 304 10.93 7.63 8.97
CA THR A 304 10.09 8.27 7.96
C THR A 304 10.06 7.44 6.68
N LEU A 305 9.44 6.26 6.75
CA LEU A 305 9.17 5.43 5.57
C LEU A 305 7.77 5.67 5.00
N PHE A 306 6.86 6.23 5.80
CA PHE A 306 5.48 6.48 5.41
C PHE A 306 5.10 7.92 5.74
N LEU A 307 5.24 8.81 4.77
CA LEU A 307 4.47 10.05 4.80
C LEU A 307 3.02 9.68 4.47
N SER A 308 2.14 9.75 5.47
CA SER A 308 0.70 9.63 5.20
C SER A 308 0.32 10.73 4.21
N ARG A 309 -0.19 10.35 3.04
CA ARG A 309 -0.72 11.28 2.03
C ARG A 309 -1.80 12.18 2.63
N ARG A 310 -2.54 11.68 3.62
CA ARG A 310 -3.51 12.46 4.39
C ARG A 310 -2.83 13.47 5.30
N ALA A 311 -1.79 13.08 6.03
CA ALA A 311 -1.02 14.00 6.87
C ALA A 311 -0.36 15.11 6.04
N PHE A 312 0.24 14.77 4.90
CA PHE A 312 0.81 15.77 3.98
C PHE A 312 -0.24 16.75 3.46
N ALA A 313 -1.39 16.26 3.02
CA ALA A 313 -2.46 17.09 2.49
C ALA A 313 -3.10 18.00 3.56
N GLU A 314 -3.26 17.50 4.79
CA GLU A 314 -3.78 18.29 5.91
C GLU A 314 -2.83 19.44 6.27
N LEU A 315 -1.53 19.14 6.39
CA LEU A 315 -0.54 20.09 6.89
C LEU A 315 -0.19 21.17 5.85
N THR A 316 -0.04 20.80 4.57
CA THR A 316 0.15 21.78 3.49
C THR A 316 -1.02 22.75 3.37
N PHE A 317 -2.24 22.26 3.57
CA PHE A 317 -3.45 23.08 3.57
C PHE A 317 -3.53 24.05 4.75
N GLN A 318 -2.99 23.67 5.92
CA GLN A 318 -2.85 24.58 7.07
C GLN A 318 -1.83 25.71 6.82
N GLY A 319 -1.31 25.82 5.59
CA GLY A 319 -0.36 26.85 5.18
C GLY A 319 1.08 26.51 5.54
N LEU A 320 1.33 25.34 6.14
CA LEU A 320 2.67 24.92 6.52
C LEU A 320 3.49 24.67 5.25
N LYS A 321 4.66 25.29 5.20
CA LYS A 321 5.63 25.14 4.10
C LYS A 321 7.03 24.94 4.67
N GLY A 322 7.92 24.39 3.86
CA GLY A 322 9.34 24.23 4.21
C GLY A 322 9.56 23.52 5.55
N LYS A 323 10.30 24.17 6.47
CA LYS A 323 10.71 23.57 7.75
C LYS A 323 9.55 23.25 8.69
N GLU A 324 8.48 24.04 8.69
CA GLU A 324 7.33 23.86 9.59
C GLU A 324 6.48 22.64 9.19
N LEU A 325 6.24 22.47 7.89
CA LEU A 325 5.58 21.28 7.34
C LEU A 325 6.37 20.02 7.65
N MET A 326 7.70 20.06 7.48
CA MET A 326 8.57 18.96 7.86
C MET A 326 8.51 18.65 9.35
N GLN A 327 8.34 19.65 10.23
CA GLN A 327 8.22 19.43 11.67
C GLN A 327 6.87 18.77 12.02
N ALA A 328 5.77 19.20 11.40
CA ALA A 328 4.44 18.68 11.68
C ALA A 328 4.20 17.27 11.09
N LEU A 329 4.85 16.93 9.96
CA LEU A 329 4.84 15.56 9.44
C LEU A 329 5.56 14.57 10.36
N ARG A 330 6.44 15.03 11.26
CA ARG A 330 7.12 14.17 12.23
C ARG A 330 6.18 13.64 13.32
N THR A 331 5.10 14.35 13.64
CA THR A 331 4.20 13.99 14.75
C THR A 331 2.96 13.21 14.28
N THR A 332 2.66 13.24 12.98
CA THR A 332 1.51 12.56 12.39
C THR A 332 1.86 11.12 12.01
N ARG A 333 1.88 10.22 12.99
CA ARG A 333 1.91 8.76 12.76
C ARG A 333 0.50 8.28 12.38
N GLU A 334 0.30 7.86 11.14
CA GLU A 334 -0.80 6.96 10.78
C GLU A 334 -0.21 5.59 10.45
N GLU A 335 0.10 4.81 11.48
CA GLU A 335 0.46 3.39 11.33
C GLU A 335 -0.83 2.58 11.25
N ALA A 336 -1.33 2.35 10.03
CA ALA A 336 -2.32 1.32 9.75
C ALA A 336 -1.66 0.21 8.93
N LEU A 337 -0.67 -0.45 9.53
CA LEU A 337 -0.14 -1.71 8.99
C LEU A 337 -1.10 -2.85 9.38
N PRO A 338 -1.36 -3.82 8.48
CA PRO A 338 -2.19 -4.97 8.81
C PRO A 338 -1.64 -5.74 10.03
N ASP A 339 -2.53 -6.40 10.80
CA ASP A 339 -2.21 -7.30 11.95
C ASP A 339 -1.16 -8.40 11.65
N CYS A 340 -0.75 -8.55 10.38
CA CYS A 340 0.25 -9.50 9.94
C CYS A 340 1.70 -8.97 10.02
N PHE A 341 1.93 -7.67 10.22
CA PHE A 341 3.27 -7.05 10.23
C PHE A 341 3.71 -6.59 11.62
N CYS A 342 4.99 -6.77 11.90
CA CYS A 342 5.63 -6.38 13.15
C CYS A 342 6.81 -5.47 12.88
N GLU A 343 7.05 -4.56 13.83
CA GLU A 343 8.22 -3.70 13.86
C GLU A 343 9.42 -4.50 14.40
N PHE A 344 10.49 -4.58 13.62
CA PHE A 344 11.77 -5.14 14.04
C PHE A 344 12.83 -4.05 14.10
N LYS A 345 13.62 -4.04 15.16
CA LYS A 345 14.79 -3.15 15.29
C LYS A 345 15.97 -3.79 14.55
N LEU A 346 16.61 -3.02 13.67
CA LEU A 346 17.78 -3.45 12.88
C LEU A 346 19.08 -3.32 13.65
#